data_AF-A0A6H5H2Q5-F1
#
_entry.id   AF-A0A6H5H2Q5-F1
#
_cell.length_a   1.000
_cell.length_b   1.000
_cell.length_c   1.000
_cell.angle_alpha   90.00
_cell.angle_beta   90.00
_cell.angle_gamma   90.00
#
_symmetry.space_group_name_H-M   'P 1'
#
loop_
_entity.id
_entity.type
_entity.pdbx_description
1 polymer ?
#
loop_
_entity_poly.entity_id
_entity_poly.type
_entity_poly.pdbx_seq_one_letter_code
_entity_poly.pdbx_strand_id
1 'polypeptide(L)'
;MEILKRINQQDDEFDDCLDESDGDSDEEESLSDRLAMVDLDNPDELWAKLLPEEKQEFLELIKSGDVAKLVPEWEPWWEDKHPMPKVRFADDNSEPEYKSKCPKIRTVPEFSHLTKTEPSPQVYFNLINVLASYSITARYMNGDFSELPREAATILINISKNLCSNAIFNDLESAVESVNQCIIDCPWIILEPDSKRVLQMTNDVTWILEGPNEEEPFFYTKAALSEAIEIMCAAKNFKETRRRGKFSSAFPEPTEASPLASKSTLNKCMKKLEYYLSWTDKHLSAYRIK
;
A
#
# COMPACT_ATOMS: atom_id res chain seq x y z
N MET A 1 0.18 0.37 -14.06
CA MET A 1 -0.27 0.98 -15.34
C MET A 1 0.83 1.15 -16.39
N GLU A 2 2.12 0.85 -16.13
CA GLU A 2 3.17 0.94 -17.18
C GLU A 2 3.26 -0.29 -18.09
N ILE A 3 2.91 -1.48 -17.58
CA ILE A 3 2.75 -2.71 -18.39
C ILE A 3 1.77 -2.46 -19.55
N LEU A 4 0.68 -1.74 -19.26
CA LEU A 4 -0.41 -1.41 -20.20
C LEU A 4 0.05 -0.50 -21.34
N LYS A 5 0.94 0.48 -21.06
CA LYS A 5 1.37 1.48 -22.06
C LYS A 5 2.46 0.97 -23.02
N ARG A 6 3.21 -0.09 -22.68
CA ARG A 6 4.39 -0.53 -23.45
C ARG A 6 4.19 -1.76 -24.32
N ILE A 7 3.18 -2.61 -24.09
CA ILE A 7 2.82 -3.69 -25.05
C ILE A 7 2.45 -3.08 -26.42
N ASN A 8 1.92 -1.85 -26.45
CA ASN A 8 1.66 -1.10 -27.68
C ASN A 8 2.90 -0.75 -28.53
N GLN A 9 4.14 -1.04 -28.09
CA GLN A 9 5.38 -0.69 -28.81
C GLN A 9 6.22 -1.91 -29.25
N GLN A 10 5.81 -3.15 -28.93
CA GLN A 10 6.56 -4.38 -29.23
C GLN A 10 5.82 -5.33 -30.20
N ASP A 11 4.96 -4.79 -31.06
CA ASP A 11 4.08 -5.56 -31.94
C ASP A 11 4.80 -6.30 -33.11
N ASP A 12 6.14 -6.29 -33.22
CA ASP A 12 6.87 -6.88 -34.38
C ASP A 12 7.55 -8.25 -34.12
N GLU A 13 7.57 -8.80 -32.91
CA GLU A 13 8.26 -10.09 -32.60
C GLU A 13 7.34 -11.21 -32.08
N PHE A 14 6.03 -10.97 -31.94
CA PHE A 14 5.09 -11.95 -31.35
C PHE A 14 4.38 -12.86 -32.37
N ASP A 15 4.61 -12.66 -33.67
CA ASP A 15 3.89 -13.36 -34.76
C ASP A 15 4.39 -14.80 -35.01
N ASP A 16 5.57 -15.17 -34.50
CA ASP A 16 6.26 -16.43 -34.85
C ASP A 16 5.91 -17.65 -33.94
N CYS A 17 4.89 -17.56 -33.09
CA CYS A 17 4.51 -18.64 -32.16
C CYS A 17 3.09 -19.19 -32.33
N LEU A 18 2.36 -18.78 -33.37
CA LEU A 18 1.00 -19.26 -33.65
C LEU A 18 1.06 -20.44 -34.64
N ASP A 19 1.22 -21.65 -34.09
CA ASP A 19 1.01 -22.88 -34.87
C ASP A 19 -0.51 -23.09 -35.00
N GLU A 20 -1.07 -22.81 -36.19
CA GLU A 20 -2.47 -23.06 -36.53
C GLU A 20 -2.74 -24.57 -36.54
N SER A 21 -3.26 -25.09 -35.43
CA SER A 21 -3.82 -26.44 -35.39
C SER A 21 -5.32 -26.37 -35.64
N ASP A 22 -5.72 -26.42 -36.91
CA ASP A 22 -7.10 -26.70 -37.33
C ASP A 22 -7.54 -28.07 -36.81
N GLY A 23 -8.31 -28.08 -35.73
CA GLY A 23 -8.87 -29.28 -35.11
C GLY A 23 -10.33 -29.08 -34.71
N ASP A 24 -11.25 -29.35 -35.64
CA ASP A 24 -12.68 -29.55 -35.36
C ASP A 24 -12.85 -30.67 -34.31
N SER A 25 -13.15 -30.29 -33.06
CA SER A 25 -13.58 -31.22 -32.01
C SER A 25 -14.53 -30.51 -31.03
N ASP A 26 -15.82 -30.82 -31.17
CA ASP A 26 -16.96 -30.32 -30.39
C ASP A 26 -16.96 -30.76 -28.91
N GLU A 27 -15.98 -30.33 -28.10
CA GLU A 27 -16.03 -30.28 -26.63
C GLU A 27 -14.77 -29.56 -26.12
N GLU A 28 -14.68 -28.25 -26.34
CA GLU A 28 -13.65 -27.44 -25.66
C GLU A 28 -13.95 -27.44 -24.15
N GLU A 29 -13.06 -28.08 -23.37
CA GLU A 29 -13.11 -28.00 -21.90
C GLU A 29 -13.16 -26.52 -21.48
N SER A 30 -14.13 -26.18 -20.64
CA SER A 30 -14.31 -24.79 -20.21
C SER A 30 -13.04 -24.28 -19.53
N LEU A 31 -12.78 -22.96 -19.60
CA LEU A 31 -11.64 -22.36 -18.90
C LEU A 31 -11.63 -22.74 -17.41
N SER A 32 -12.80 -22.83 -16.79
CA SER A 32 -12.95 -23.26 -15.40
C SER A 32 -12.43 -24.68 -15.16
N ASP A 33 -12.67 -25.61 -16.09
CA ASP A 33 -12.21 -27.00 -15.98
C ASP A 33 -10.69 -27.09 -16.15
N ARG A 34 -10.13 -26.34 -17.11
CA ARG A 34 -8.67 -26.29 -17.34
C ARG A 34 -7.90 -25.67 -16.16
N LEU A 35 -8.51 -24.74 -15.44
CA LEU A 35 -7.90 -24.06 -14.29
C LEU A 35 -8.17 -24.74 -12.93
N ALA A 36 -9.06 -25.75 -12.88
CA ALA A 36 -9.51 -26.36 -11.61
C ALA A 36 -8.39 -26.96 -10.74
N MET A 37 -7.26 -27.35 -11.33
CA MET A 37 -6.10 -27.94 -10.64
C MET A 37 -4.82 -27.12 -10.77
N VAL A 38 -4.92 -25.87 -11.23
CA VAL A 38 -3.77 -24.99 -11.46
C VAL A 38 -3.50 -24.17 -10.21
N ASP A 39 -2.22 -24.02 -9.86
CA ASP A 39 -1.80 -23.05 -8.86
C ASP A 39 -2.01 -21.62 -9.38
N LEU A 40 -3.02 -20.91 -8.84
CA LEU A 40 -3.34 -19.54 -9.24
C LEU A 40 -2.23 -18.53 -8.85
N ASP A 41 -1.37 -18.89 -7.91
CA ASP A 41 -0.20 -18.08 -7.51
C ASP A 41 1.01 -18.33 -8.44
N ASN A 42 0.83 -19.15 -9.49
CA ASN A 42 1.86 -19.46 -10.47
C ASN A 42 1.51 -18.90 -11.87
N PRO A 43 1.97 -17.68 -12.22
CA PRO A 43 1.57 -17.02 -13.47
C PRO A 43 2.03 -17.77 -14.71
N ASP A 44 3.15 -18.50 -14.65
CA ASP A 44 3.62 -19.32 -15.78
C ASP A 44 2.75 -20.55 -16.03
N GLU A 45 2.19 -21.14 -14.96
CA GLU A 45 1.30 -22.30 -15.05
C GLU A 45 -0.07 -21.88 -15.58
N LEU A 46 -0.60 -20.76 -15.09
CA LEU A 46 -1.78 -20.09 -15.63
C LEU A 46 -1.60 -19.79 -17.12
N TRP A 47 -0.51 -19.11 -17.49
CA TRP A 47 -0.24 -18.73 -18.87
C TRP A 47 -0.09 -19.93 -19.81
N ALA A 48 0.42 -21.06 -19.31
CA ALA A 48 0.53 -22.29 -20.11
C ALA A 48 -0.82 -22.95 -20.39
N LYS A 49 -1.84 -22.70 -19.55
CA LYS A 49 -3.16 -23.32 -19.64
C LYS A 49 -4.13 -22.53 -20.50
N LEU A 50 -3.90 -21.23 -20.71
CA LEU A 50 -4.73 -20.37 -21.56
C LEU A 50 -4.56 -20.69 -23.06
N LEU A 51 -5.68 -20.69 -23.78
CA LEU A 51 -5.74 -20.79 -25.24
C LEU A 51 -5.23 -19.50 -25.90
N PRO A 52 -4.87 -19.53 -27.20
CA PRO A 52 -4.44 -18.34 -27.92
C PRO A 52 -5.47 -17.20 -27.90
N GLU A 53 -6.77 -17.48 -28.08
CA GLU A 53 -7.78 -16.41 -28.02
C GLU A 53 -7.85 -15.78 -26.63
N GLU A 54 -7.82 -16.59 -25.57
CA GLU A 54 -7.89 -16.10 -24.17
C GLU A 54 -6.67 -15.25 -23.79
N LYS A 55 -5.48 -15.61 -24.31
CA LYS A 55 -4.27 -14.78 -24.15
C LYS A 55 -4.42 -13.44 -24.85
N GLN A 56 -4.99 -13.45 -26.05
CA GLN A 56 -5.24 -12.23 -26.81
C GLN A 56 -6.26 -11.33 -26.10
N GLU A 57 -7.36 -11.89 -25.60
CA GLU A 57 -8.35 -11.15 -24.79
C GLU A 57 -7.70 -10.52 -23.55
N PHE A 58 -6.84 -11.26 -22.84
CA PHE A 58 -6.11 -10.72 -21.69
C PHE A 58 -5.17 -9.57 -22.08
N LEU A 59 -4.46 -9.68 -23.22
CA LEU A 59 -3.61 -8.61 -23.73
C LEU A 59 -4.42 -7.37 -24.14
N GLU A 60 -5.62 -7.54 -24.67
CA GLU A 60 -6.54 -6.45 -25.00
C GLU A 60 -7.08 -5.75 -23.76
N LEU A 61 -7.40 -6.51 -22.69
CA LEU A 61 -7.76 -5.96 -21.37
C LEU A 61 -6.61 -5.17 -20.74
N ILE A 62 -5.38 -5.60 -20.95
CA ILE A 62 -4.17 -4.88 -20.55
C ILE A 62 -4.03 -3.60 -21.40
N LYS A 63 -4.09 -3.67 -22.73
CA LYS A 63 -3.95 -2.50 -23.62
C LYS A 63 -5.03 -1.43 -23.38
N SER A 64 -6.27 -1.85 -23.12
CA SER A 64 -7.39 -0.96 -22.81
C SER A 64 -7.34 -0.36 -21.39
N GLY A 65 -6.62 -1.03 -20.47
CA GLY A 65 -6.58 -0.68 -19.05
C GLY A 65 -7.81 -1.13 -18.26
N ASP A 66 -8.72 -1.89 -18.88
CA ASP A 66 -9.92 -2.41 -18.23
C ASP A 66 -9.61 -3.50 -17.21
N VAL A 67 -8.42 -4.12 -17.26
CA VAL A 67 -7.96 -5.06 -16.23
C VAL A 67 -7.98 -4.46 -14.82
N ALA A 68 -7.74 -3.16 -14.68
CA ALA A 68 -7.79 -2.48 -13.38
C ALA A 68 -9.19 -2.46 -12.76
N LYS A 69 -10.25 -2.52 -13.58
CA LYS A 69 -11.65 -2.55 -13.12
C LYS A 69 -12.07 -3.92 -12.57
N LEU A 70 -11.30 -4.97 -12.87
CA LEU A 70 -11.55 -6.32 -12.39
C LEU A 70 -11.02 -6.55 -10.97
N VAL A 71 -10.08 -5.70 -10.52
CA VAL A 71 -9.54 -5.76 -9.17
C VAL A 71 -10.49 -5.03 -8.23
N PRO A 72 -11.00 -5.68 -7.18
CA PRO A 72 -11.80 -5.01 -6.17
C PRO A 72 -11.02 -3.84 -5.55
N GLU A 73 -11.67 -2.69 -5.45
CA GLU A 73 -11.09 -1.53 -4.77
C GLU A 73 -11.00 -1.82 -3.28
N TRP A 74 -9.82 -1.59 -2.72
CA TRP A 74 -9.60 -1.70 -1.28
C TRP A 74 -10.26 -0.55 -0.53
N GLU A 75 -11.07 -0.88 0.46
CA GLU A 75 -11.68 0.06 1.37
C GLU A 75 -10.74 0.34 2.55
N PRO A 76 -10.33 1.59 2.79
CA PRO A 76 -9.44 1.90 3.89
C PRO A 76 -10.11 1.69 5.24
N TRP A 77 -9.48 0.89 6.09
CA TRP A 77 -9.98 0.52 7.41
C TRP A 77 -10.21 1.72 8.36
N TRP A 78 -9.63 2.89 8.08
CA TRP A 78 -9.79 4.08 8.91
C TRP A 78 -11.06 4.89 8.60
N GLU A 79 -11.75 4.62 7.49
CA GLU A 79 -13.01 5.31 7.15
C GLU A 79 -14.16 4.87 8.07
N ASP A 80 -14.10 3.65 8.60
CA ASP A 80 -15.12 3.09 9.46
C ASP A 80 -15.09 3.71 10.87
N LYS A 81 -16.25 4.17 11.35
CA LYS A 81 -16.46 4.59 12.74
C LYS A 81 -17.25 3.52 13.50
N HIS A 82 -16.81 3.23 14.71
CA HIS A 82 -17.39 2.19 15.56
C HIS A 82 -17.80 2.76 16.92
N PRO A 83 -18.80 3.67 16.98
CA PRO A 83 -19.23 4.29 18.22
C PRO A 83 -19.63 3.23 19.24
N MET A 84 -19.09 3.37 20.45
CA MET A 84 -19.33 2.39 21.50
C MET A 84 -20.77 2.52 22.03
N PRO A 85 -21.54 1.43 22.18
CA PRO A 85 -22.88 1.48 22.76
C PRO A 85 -22.81 1.94 24.22
N LYS A 86 -23.74 2.82 24.61
CA LYS A 86 -23.81 3.38 25.98
C LYS A 86 -24.13 2.36 27.07
N VAL A 87 -24.62 1.18 26.68
CA VAL A 87 -24.95 0.08 27.59
C VAL A 87 -24.29 -1.18 27.05
N ARG A 88 -23.48 -1.83 27.90
CA ARG A 88 -22.83 -3.12 27.64
C ARG A 88 -23.04 -4.03 28.83
N PHE A 89 -23.08 -5.33 28.57
CA PHE A 89 -23.01 -6.31 29.65
C PHE A 89 -21.59 -6.32 30.21
N ALA A 90 -21.46 -6.32 31.53
CA ALA A 90 -20.14 -6.31 32.20
C ALA A 90 -19.30 -7.56 31.86
N ASP A 91 -19.94 -8.61 31.35
CA ASP A 91 -19.34 -9.91 31.07
C ASP A 91 -19.03 -10.09 29.56
N ASP A 92 -19.34 -9.09 28.73
CA ASP A 92 -19.07 -9.13 27.30
C ASP A 92 -17.59 -8.83 27.03
N ASN A 93 -16.81 -9.90 26.88
CA ASN A 93 -15.39 -9.86 26.52
C ASN A 93 -15.17 -10.03 25.00
N SER A 94 -16.19 -9.86 24.16
CA SER A 94 -16.00 -9.96 22.71
C SER A 94 -15.08 -8.84 22.21
N GLU A 95 -14.07 -9.22 21.44
CA GLU A 95 -13.20 -8.24 20.81
C GLU A 95 -13.98 -7.54 19.68
N PRO A 96 -13.97 -6.20 19.59
CA PRO A 96 -14.70 -5.50 18.55
C PRO A 96 -14.26 -5.95 17.15
N GLU A 97 -15.22 -6.22 16.28
CA GLU A 97 -14.98 -6.76 14.93
C GLU A 97 -14.00 -5.92 14.10
N TYR A 98 -14.03 -4.59 14.27
CA TYR A 98 -13.14 -3.68 13.55
C TYR A 98 -11.65 -3.92 13.81
N LYS A 99 -11.29 -4.45 14.98
CA LYS A 99 -9.89 -4.75 15.30
C LYS A 99 -9.33 -5.85 14.40
N SER A 100 -10.17 -6.75 13.91
CA SER A 100 -9.76 -7.79 12.95
C SER A 100 -9.47 -7.25 11.56
N LYS A 101 -10.10 -6.12 11.18
CA LYS A 101 -9.91 -5.44 9.89
C LYS A 101 -8.73 -4.47 9.91
N CYS A 102 -8.27 -4.08 11.10
CA CYS A 102 -7.19 -3.12 11.28
C CYS A 102 -5.83 -3.82 11.42
N PRO A 103 -4.73 -3.16 11.02
CA PRO A 103 -3.40 -3.66 11.27
C PRO A 103 -3.12 -3.87 12.76
N LYS A 104 -2.37 -4.93 13.08
CA LYS A 104 -2.02 -5.27 14.46
C LYS A 104 -1.09 -4.19 15.05
N ILE A 105 -1.49 -3.63 16.20
CA ILE A 105 -0.67 -2.64 16.89
C ILE A 105 0.59 -3.30 17.44
N ARG A 106 1.75 -2.77 17.05
CA ARG A 106 3.05 -3.24 17.48
C ARG A 106 3.40 -2.66 18.85
N THR A 107 4.01 -3.49 19.71
CA THR A 107 4.59 -3.02 20.96
C THR A 107 5.94 -2.36 20.70
N VAL A 108 6.13 -1.14 21.22
CA VAL A 108 7.38 -0.38 21.14
C VAL A 108 7.86 0.00 22.55
N PRO A 109 9.15 0.34 22.74
CA PRO A 109 9.63 0.83 24.02
C PRO A 109 8.88 2.08 24.48
N GLU A 110 8.74 2.23 25.79
CA GLU A 110 8.15 3.43 26.38
C GLU A 110 8.89 4.71 25.97
N PHE A 111 8.14 5.80 25.82
CA PHE A 111 8.67 7.05 25.31
C PHE A 111 9.81 7.63 26.16
N SER A 112 9.70 7.47 27.48
CA SER A 112 10.72 7.83 28.48
C SER A 112 12.07 7.15 28.24
N HIS A 113 12.08 5.96 27.66
CA HIS A 113 13.30 5.23 27.32
C HIS A 113 13.90 5.65 25.97
N LEU A 114 13.10 6.25 25.09
CA LEU A 114 13.54 6.72 23.77
C LEU A 114 14.20 8.09 23.84
N THR A 115 13.67 9.00 24.67
CA THR A 115 14.23 10.34 24.85
C THR A 115 13.92 10.89 26.24
N LYS A 116 14.84 11.71 26.75
CA LYS A 116 14.66 12.50 27.98
C LYS A 116 14.24 13.94 27.69
N THR A 117 14.31 14.37 26.44
CA THR A 117 13.99 15.73 26.00
C THR A 117 12.51 15.83 25.72
N GLU A 118 11.89 16.92 26.18
CA GLU A 118 10.50 17.22 25.86
C GLU A 118 10.30 17.37 24.34
N PRO A 119 9.31 16.70 23.74
CA PRO A 119 9.08 16.78 22.30
C PRO A 119 8.65 18.18 21.89
N SER A 120 9.16 18.67 20.75
CA SER A 120 8.69 19.95 20.23
C SER A 120 7.25 19.82 19.71
N PRO A 121 6.46 20.91 19.71
CA PRO A 121 5.09 20.88 19.21
C PRO A 121 4.96 20.46 17.75
N GLN A 122 6.01 20.69 16.96
CA GLN A 122 6.10 20.32 15.54
C GLN A 122 6.11 18.80 15.31
N VAL A 123 6.37 17.98 16.34
CA VAL A 123 6.26 16.52 16.23
C VAL A 123 4.86 16.09 15.77
N TYR A 124 3.82 16.83 16.16
CA TYR A 124 2.45 16.60 15.70
C TYR A 124 2.29 16.79 14.18
N PHE A 125 2.77 17.91 13.62
CA PHE A 125 2.68 18.15 12.18
C PHE A 125 3.60 17.23 11.37
N ASN A 126 4.71 16.81 11.96
CA ASN A 126 5.58 15.80 11.36
C ASN A 126 4.91 14.42 11.31
N LEU A 127 4.15 14.05 12.36
CA LEU A 127 3.30 12.86 12.35
C LEU A 127 2.23 12.96 11.25
N ILE A 128 1.58 14.11 11.08
CA ILE A 128 0.62 14.35 9.98
C ILE A 128 1.25 14.06 8.62
N ASN A 129 2.48 14.54 8.35
CA ASN A 129 3.18 14.27 7.10
C ASN A 129 3.39 12.75 6.89
N VAL A 130 3.76 12.02 7.94
CA VAL A 130 3.95 10.56 7.90
C VAL A 130 2.63 9.85 7.65
N LEU A 131 1.54 10.22 8.33
CA LEU A 131 0.23 9.62 8.16
C LEU A 131 -0.35 9.87 6.76
N ALA A 132 -0.21 11.09 6.23
CA ALA A 132 -0.62 11.41 4.85
C ALA A 132 0.16 10.59 3.82
N SER A 133 1.47 10.41 4.05
CA SER A 133 2.32 9.58 3.19
C SER A 133 1.93 8.10 3.27
N TYR A 134 1.59 7.62 4.47
CA TYR A 134 1.10 6.25 4.65
C TYR A 134 -0.25 6.04 3.97
N SER A 135 -1.22 6.95 4.14
CA SER A 135 -2.58 6.75 3.59
C SER A 135 -2.57 6.67 2.06
N ILE A 136 -1.83 7.55 1.39
CA ILE A 136 -1.71 7.51 -0.07
C ILE A 136 -0.87 6.32 -0.55
N THR A 137 0.13 5.87 0.22
CA THR A 137 0.86 4.63 -0.10
C THR A 137 -0.07 3.43 -0.02
N ALA A 138 -0.86 3.30 1.04
CA ALA A 138 -1.81 2.21 1.21
C ALA A 138 -2.86 2.19 0.09
N ARG A 139 -3.41 3.35 -0.27
CA ARG A 139 -4.34 3.47 -1.42
C ARG A 139 -3.67 3.09 -2.73
N TYR A 140 -2.44 3.55 -2.97
CA TYR A 140 -1.69 3.20 -4.19
C TYR A 140 -1.40 1.70 -4.30
N MET A 141 -1.15 1.05 -3.17
CA MET A 141 -0.87 -0.39 -3.07
C MET A 141 -2.14 -1.24 -2.90
N ASN A 142 -3.33 -0.64 -3.01
CA ASN A 142 -4.62 -1.29 -2.78
C ASN A 142 -4.70 -2.06 -1.45
N GLY A 143 -4.11 -1.50 -0.40
CA GLY A 143 -4.12 -2.07 0.96
C GLY A 143 -3.22 -3.28 1.18
N ASP A 144 -2.51 -3.76 0.14
CA ASP A 144 -1.64 -4.94 0.24
C ASP A 144 -0.18 -4.59 -0.03
N PHE A 145 0.69 -5.02 0.88
CA PHE A 145 2.12 -4.77 0.85
C PHE A 145 2.95 -6.06 0.75
N SER A 146 2.34 -7.25 0.75
CA SER A 146 3.09 -8.52 0.81
C SER A 146 3.90 -8.79 -0.44
N GLU A 147 3.34 -8.45 -1.61
CA GLU A 147 3.94 -8.75 -2.91
C GLU A 147 5.09 -7.81 -3.26
N LEU A 148 4.93 -6.53 -2.91
CA LEU A 148 5.86 -5.45 -3.28
C LEU A 148 6.27 -4.60 -2.06
N PRO A 149 6.80 -5.20 -0.97
CA PRO A 149 7.08 -4.47 0.25
C PRO A 149 8.24 -3.49 0.09
N ARG A 150 9.21 -3.77 -0.80
CA ARG A 150 10.35 -2.86 -1.03
C ARG A 150 9.91 -1.61 -1.77
N GLU A 151 8.99 -1.75 -2.72
CA GLU A 151 8.36 -0.68 -3.47
C GLU A 151 7.48 0.14 -2.53
N ALA A 152 6.63 -0.50 -1.73
CA ALA A 152 5.79 0.16 -0.74
C ALA A 152 6.62 1.01 0.25
N ALA A 153 7.69 0.43 0.80
CA ALA A 153 8.60 1.16 1.69
C ALA A 153 9.28 2.34 0.98
N THR A 154 9.69 2.13 -0.28
CA THR A 154 10.34 3.17 -1.09
C THR A 154 9.38 4.32 -1.40
N ILE A 155 8.13 4.03 -1.74
CA ILE A 155 7.08 5.02 -1.96
C ILE A 155 6.86 5.83 -0.68
N LEU A 156 6.54 5.14 0.43
CA LEU A 156 6.28 5.77 1.73
C LEU A 156 7.43 6.70 2.18
N ILE A 157 8.68 6.25 2.02
CA ILE A 157 9.84 7.07 2.39
C ILE A 157 9.97 8.28 1.48
N ASN A 158 9.90 8.10 0.15
CA ASN A 158 10.19 9.19 -0.78
C ASN A 158 9.13 10.29 -0.77
N ILE A 159 7.86 9.94 -0.54
CA ILE A 159 6.79 10.95 -0.47
C ILE A 159 6.66 11.61 0.90
N SER A 160 7.25 11.01 1.94
CA SER A 160 7.35 11.65 3.25
C SER A 160 8.67 12.43 3.37
N LYS A 161 8.63 13.76 3.18
CA LYS A 161 9.81 14.61 3.48
C LYS A 161 10.26 14.48 4.93
N ASN A 162 9.36 14.16 5.87
CA ASN A 162 9.78 13.89 7.23
C ASN A 162 10.63 12.62 7.32
N LEU A 163 10.24 11.50 6.70
CA LEU A 163 11.03 10.27 6.72
C LEU A 163 12.31 10.39 5.88
N CYS A 164 12.22 10.98 4.68
CA CYS A 164 13.32 11.08 3.73
C CYS A 164 14.43 12.04 4.17
N SER A 165 14.07 13.26 4.60
CA SER A 165 15.03 14.36 4.80
C SER A 165 14.90 15.06 6.16
N ASN A 166 14.07 14.54 7.07
CA ASN A 166 13.78 15.15 8.37
C ASN A 166 13.19 16.56 8.30
N ALA A 167 12.42 16.85 7.24
CA ALA A 167 11.66 18.09 7.17
C ALA A 167 10.75 18.26 8.40
N ILE A 168 10.64 19.51 8.86
CA ILE A 168 9.80 19.91 9.99
C ILE A 168 8.66 20.77 9.47
N PHE A 169 7.45 20.49 9.94
CA PHE A 169 6.23 21.19 9.56
C PHE A 169 5.64 21.99 10.72
N ASN A 170 4.90 23.04 10.39
CA ASN A 170 4.31 23.96 11.38
C ASN A 170 2.78 23.97 11.37
N ASP A 171 2.16 23.31 10.38
CA ASP A 171 0.73 23.27 10.16
C ASP A 171 0.35 22.02 9.34
N LEU A 172 -0.94 21.70 9.32
CA LEU A 172 -1.49 20.54 8.60
C LEU A 172 -1.35 20.71 7.08
N GLU A 173 -1.64 21.90 6.56
CA GLU A 173 -1.67 22.19 5.12
C GLU A 173 -0.30 21.93 4.49
N SER A 174 0.76 22.53 5.03
CA SER A 174 2.14 22.33 4.55
C SER A 174 2.60 20.89 4.69
N ALA A 175 2.19 20.18 5.74
CA ALA A 175 2.53 18.78 5.96
C ALA A 175 1.94 17.88 4.87
N VAL A 176 0.66 18.06 4.52
CA VAL A 176 -0.04 17.26 3.50
C VAL A 176 0.36 17.69 2.07
N GLU A 177 0.42 19.00 1.80
CA GLU A 177 0.79 19.52 0.47
C GLU A 177 2.21 19.06 0.07
N SER A 178 3.12 18.96 1.03
CA SER A 178 4.46 18.47 0.74
C SER A 178 4.49 17.02 0.24
N VAL A 179 3.53 16.17 0.65
CA VAL A 179 3.39 14.79 0.16
C VAL A 179 2.88 14.81 -1.27
N ASN A 180 1.86 15.64 -1.55
CA ASN A 180 1.34 15.82 -2.91
C ASN A 180 2.42 16.29 -3.88
N GLN A 181 3.23 17.29 -3.47
CA GLN A 181 4.35 17.77 -4.27
C GLN A 181 5.39 16.67 -4.52
N CYS A 182 5.73 15.88 -3.49
CA CYS A 182 6.65 14.76 -3.68
C CYS A 182 6.11 13.69 -4.65
N ILE A 183 4.80 13.45 -4.69
CA ILE A 183 4.19 12.54 -5.66
C ILE A 183 4.34 13.10 -7.08
N ILE A 184 4.03 14.39 -7.27
CA ILE A 184 4.15 15.07 -8.58
C ILE A 184 5.61 15.04 -9.09
N ASP A 185 6.56 15.23 -8.19
CA ASP A 185 7.99 15.25 -8.51
C ASP A 185 8.59 13.84 -8.66
N CYS A 186 7.82 12.78 -8.39
CA CYS A 186 8.30 11.40 -8.39
C CYS A 186 8.00 10.70 -9.72
N PRO A 187 9.01 10.46 -10.58
CA PRO A 187 8.76 9.97 -11.94
C PRO A 187 8.28 8.51 -12.01
N TRP A 188 8.51 7.72 -10.96
CA TRP A 188 8.13 6.30 -10.91
C TRP A 188 6.82 6.04 -10.14
N ILE A 189 6.18 7.07 -9.58
CA ILE A 189 4.82 6.94 -9.00
C ILE A 189 3.81 7.35 -10.06
N ILE A 190 2.99 6.40 -10.50
CA ILE A 190 2.01 6.64 -11.56
C ILE A 190 0.65 6.88 -10.91
N LEU A 191 0.40 8.13 -10.55
CA LEU A 191 -0.91 8.61 -10.10
C LEU A 191 -1.37 9.72 -11.02
N GLU A 192 -2.55 9.56 -11.62
CA GLU A 192 -3.15 10.60 -12.44
C GLU A 192 -3.30 11.90 -11.62
N PRO A 193 -3.02 13.07 -12.21
CA PRO A 193 -3.22 14.35 -11.54
C PRO A 193 -4.66 14.47 -11.04
N ASP A 194 -4.83 14.61 -9.72
CA ASP A 194 -6.14 14.78 -9.11
C ASP A 194 -6.15 16.01 -8.20
N SER A 195 -6.97 16.99 -8.59
CA SER A 195 -7.24 18.20 -7.81
C SER A 195 -7.76 17.92 -6.39
N LYS A 196 -8.30 16.71 -6.13
CA LYS A 196 -8.85 16.30 -4.85
C LYS A 196 -7.87 15.49 -3.99
N ARG A 197 -6.67 15.14 -4.48
CA ARG A 197 -5.72 14.29 -3.75
C ARG A 197 -5.35 14.86 -2.38
N VAL A 198 -5.10 16.16 -2.31
CA VAL A 198 -4.77 16.86 -1.06
C VAL A 198 -5.93 16.78 -0.07
N LEU A 199 -7.18 16.97 -0.55
CA LEU A 199 -8.38 16.84 0.26
C LEU A 199 -8.58 15.40 0.74
N GLN A 200 -8.36 14.41 -0.12
CA GLN A 200 -8.44 12.99 0.24
C GLN A 200 -7.44 12.62 1.34
N MET A 201 -6.17 12.99 1.19
CA MET A 201 -5.15 12.76 2.22
C MET A 201 -5.48 13.50 3.52
N THR A 202 -6.06 14.71 3.43
CA THR A 202 -6.50 15.47 4.61
C THR A 202 -7.62 14.74 5.35
N ASN A 203 -8.60 14.19 4.63
CA ASN A 203 -9.68 13.39 5.22
C ASN A 203 -9.13 12.10 5.84
N ASP A 204 -8.26 11.38 5.15
CA ASP A 204 -7.60 10.16 5.66
C ASP A 204 -6.90 10.42 6.98
N VAL A 205 -6.04 11.44 7.03
CA VAL A 205 -5.32 11.82 8.25
C VAL A 205 -6.31 12.17 9.36
N THR A 206 -7.38 12.91 9.05
CA THR A 206 -8.40 13.27 10.02
C THR A 206 -9.07 12.03 10.61
N TRP A 207 -9.52 11.11 9.77
CA TRP A 207 -10.17 9.87 10.22
C TRP A 207 -9.23 8.98 11.04
N ILE A 208 -7.96 8.86 10.62
CA ILE A 208 -6.92 8.14 11.38
C ILE A 208 -6.71 8.78 12.76
N LEU A 209 -6.62 10.11 12.84
CA LEU A 209 -6.40 10.85 14.10
C LEU A 209 -7.61 10.82 15.04
N GLU A 210 -8.82 10.70 14.50
CA GLU A 210 -10.05 10.61 15.28
C GLU A 210 -10.22 9.24 15.96
N GLY A 211 -9.68 8.19 15.33
CA GLY A 211 -9.84 6.82 15.76
C GLY A 211 -11.23 6.23 15.46
N PRO A 212 -11.44 4.95 15.84
CA PRO A 212 -12.71 4.26 15.66
C PRO A 212 -13.82 4.81 16.57
N ASN A 213 -13.46 5.28 17.77
CA ASN A 213 -14.40 5.73 18.80
C ASN A 213 -13.74 6.52 19.93
N GLU A 214 -14.56 7.00 20.85
CA GLU A 214 -14.17 7.82 22.00
C GLU A 214 -13.34 7.05 23.05
N GLU A 215 -13.50 5.72 23.16
CA GLU A 215 -12.76 4.88 24.13
C GLU A 215 -11.35 4.54 23.63
N GLU A 216 -11.17 4.40 22.32
CA GLU A 216 -9.91 4.04 21.68
C GLU A 216 -9.44 5.10 20.66
N PRO A 217 -9.27 6.37 21.07
CA PRO A 217 -9.12 7.49 20.15
C PRO A 217 -7.83 7.51 19.34
N PHE A 218 -6.82 6.75 19.76
CA PHE A 218 -5.52 6.68 19.09
C PHE A 218 -5.29 5.33 18.39
N PHE A 219 -6.30 4.46 18.38
CA PHE A 219 -6.15 3.11 17.84
C PHE A 219 -5.76 3.11 16.36
N TYR A 220 -6.44 3.91 15.54
CA TYR A 220 -6.11 4.05 14.11
C TYR A 220 -4.73 4.65 13.87
N THR A 221 -4.35 5.73 14.57
CA THR A 221 -2.98 6.26 14.50
C THR A 221 -1.93 5.19 14.82
N LYS A 222 -2.16 4.40 15.87
CA LYS A 222 -1.25 3.32 16.26
C LYS A 222 -1.20 2.20 15.23
N ALA A 223 -2.35 1.81 14.68
CA ALA A 223 -2.45 0.78 13.66
C ALA A 223 -1.70 1.20 12.37
N ALA A 224 -1.92 2.43 11.89
CA ALA A 224 -1.22 2.99 10.74
C ALA A 224 0.32 3.03 10.94
N LEU A 225 0.78 3.53 12.09
CA LEU A 225 2.21 3.56 12.40
C LEU A 225 2.80 2.15 12.54
N SER A 226 2.04 1.20 13.09
CA SER A 226 2.46 -0.19 13.23
C SER A 226 2.60 -0.88 11.88
N GLU A 227 1.65 -0.65 10.96
CA GLU A 227 1.74 -1.16 9.60
C GLU A 227 2.89 -0.53 8.82
N ALA A 228 3.10 0.79 8.96
CA ALA A 228 4.25 1.47 8.38
C ALA A 228 5.58 0.85 8.87
N ILE A 229 5.68 0.46 10.15
CA ILE A 229 6.85 -0.27 10.68
C ILE A 229 6.96 -1.67 10.04
N GLU A 230 5.84 -2.36 9.85
CA GLU A 230 5.83 -3.69 9.24
C GLU A 230 6.22 -3.64 7.76
N ILE A 231 5.79 -2.63 7.02
CA ILE A 231 6.25 -2.37 5.65
C ILE A 231 7.78 -2.27 5.61
N MET A 232 8.40 -1.52 6.53
CA MET A 232 9.87 -1.43 6.63
C MET A 232 10.50 -2.78 6.99
N CYS A 233 9.88 -3.54 7.88
CA CYS A 233 10.35 -4.88 8.30
C CYS A 233 10.31 -5.87 7.14
N ALA A 234 9.17 -5.95 6.46
CA ALA A 234 8.96 -6.77 5.27
C ALA A 234 9.97 -6.40 4.18
N ALA A 235 10.10 -5.12 3.84
CA ALA A 235 11.05 -4.64 2.83
C ALA A 235 12.50 -5.04 3.13
N LYS A 236 12.91 -4.96 4.41
CA LYS A 236 14.27 -5.31 4.84
C LYS A 236 14.56 -6.80 4.73
N ASN A 237 13.54 -7.63 4.98
CA ASN A 237 13.64 -9.09 5.01
C ASN A 237 13.24 -9.73 3.68
N PHE A 238 12.69 -8.96 2.75
CA PHE A 238 12.19 -9.45 1.48
C PHE A 238 13.32 -10.08 0.67
N LYS A 239 13.08 -11.32 0.26
CA LYS A 239 13.94 -12.06 -0.66
C LYS A 239 13.21 -12.17 -1.97
N GLU A 240 13.80 -11.60 -3.00
CA GLU A 240 13.22 -11.63 -4.33
C GLU A 240 13.25 -13.05 -4.88
N THR A 241 12.07 -13.64 -5.07
CA THR A 241 11.91 -14.93 -5.73
C THR A 241 11.55 -14.67 -7.19
N ARG A 242 12.54 -14.37 -8.02
CA ARG A 242 12.32 -14.26 -9.46
C ARG A 242 12.04 -15.63 -10.06
N ARG A 243 10.79 -15.89 -10.39
CA ARG A 243 10.43 -17.01 -11.28
C ARG A 243 10.66 -16.52 -12.71
N ARG A 244 11.51 -17.24 -13.45
CA ARG A 244 11.72 -17.00 -14.87
C ARG A 244 10.91 -18.04 -15.63
N GLY A 245 10.01 -17.57 -16.46
CA GLY A 245 9.21 -18.41 -17.35
C GLY A 245 8.59 -17.58 -18.46
N LYS A 246 7.76 -18.24 -19.27
CA LYS A 246 7.15 -17.67 -20.48
C LYS A 246 6.33 -16.42 -20.17
N PHE A 247 5.63 -16.38 -19.03
CA PHE A 247 4.86 -15.21 -18.62
C PHE A 247 5.79 -14.04 -18.30
N SER A 248 6.82 -14.24 -17.47
CA SER A 248 7.78 -13.17 -17.12
C SER A 248 8.60 -12.66 -18.32
N SER A 249 8.76 -13.48 -19.37
CA SER A 249 9.37 -13.08 -20.63
C SER A 249 8.43 -12.24 -21.49
N ALA A 250 7.13 -12.55 -21.50
CA ALA A 250 6.11 -11.77 -22.18
C ALA A 250 5.81 -10.44 -21.46
N PHE A 251 5.95 -10.41 -20.13
CA PHE A 251 5.71 -9.24 -19.29
C PHE A 251 6.97 -8.88 -18.48
N PRO A 252 8.01 -8.33 -19.14
CA PRO A 252 9.23 -7.93 -18.45
C PRO A 252 8.95 -6.78 -17.47
N GLU A 253 9.55 -6.86 -16.28
CA GLU A 253 9.49 -5.78 -15.30
C GLU A 253 10.08 -4.47 -15.86
N PRO A 254 9.54 -3.30 -15.49
CA PRO A 254 10.04 -2.01 -15.95
C PRO A 254 11.54 -1.82 -15.65
N THR A 255 12.29 -1.36 -16.65
CA THR A 255 13.72 -1.05 -16.54
C THR A 255 14.00 0.18 -15.67
N GLU A 256 13.01 1.06 -15.49
CA GLU A 256 13.05 2.20 -14.56
C GLU A 256 12.74 1.71 -13.14
N ALA A 257 13.68 0.95 -12.58
CA ALA A 257 13.55 0.47 -11.22
C ALA A 257 13.41 1.67 -10.28
N SER A 258 12.30 1.71 -9.52
CA SER A 258 12.18 2.60 -8.37
C SER A 258 13.47 2.49 -7.53
N PRO A 259 14.06 3.61 -7.07
CA PRO A 259 15.31 3.58 -6.33
C PRO A 259 15.08 2.97 -4.95
N LEU A 260 15.13 1.65 -4.88
CA LEU A 260 14.77 0.87 -3.71
C LEU A 260 15.53 1.36 -2.48
N ALA A 261 14.80 1.59 -1.39
CA ALA A 261 15.38 2.09 -0.16
C ALA A 261 16.46 1.14 0.39
N SER A 262 17.61 1.69 0.75
CA SER A 262 18.70 0.91 1.35
C SER A 262 18.30 0.35 2.71
N LYS A 263 18.89 -0.78 3.13
CA LYS A 263 18.67 -1.35 4.49
C LYS A 263 18.98 -0.34 5.62
N SER A 264 19.94 0.55 5.42
CA SER A 264 20.27 1.61 6.38
C SER A 264 19.14 2.63 6.49
N THR A 265 18.59 3.07 5.34
CA THR A 265 17.44 3.97 5.27
C THR A 265 16.22 3.35 5.93
N LEU A 266 15.90 2.09 5.62
CA LEU A 266 14.79 1.35 6.23
C LEU A 266 14.92 1.34 7.76
N ASN A 267 16.09 0.95 8.31
CA ASN A 267 16.31 0.92 9.76
C ASN A 267 16.14 2.31 10.42
N LYS A 268 16.58 3.40 9.76
CA LYS A 268 16.41 4.76 10.29
C LYS A 268 14.95 5.18 10.33
N CYS A 269 14.21 4.92 9.24
CA CYS A 269 12.78 5.23 9.15
C CYS A 269 11.99 4.42 10.18
N MET A 270 12.31 3.14 10.33
CA MET A 270 11.68 2.24 11.30
C MET A 270 11.81 2.76 12.74
N LYS A 271 13.02 3.18 13.17
CA LYS A 271 13.23 3.79 14.48
C LYS A 271 12.45 5.10 14.67
N LYS A 272 12.31 5.87 13.58
CA LYS A 272 11.54 7.13 13.60
C LYS A 272 10.04 6.86 13.74
N LEU A 273 9.53 5.83 13.07
CA LEU A 273 8.15 5.37 13.21
C LEU A 273 7.88 4.80 14.61
N GLU A 274 8.80 4.02 15.18
CA GLU A 274 8.72 3.55 16.57
C GLU A 274 8.67 4.72 17.56
N TYR A 275 9.43 5.79 17.30
CA TYR A 275 9.35 7.03 18.08
C TYR A 275 7.97 7.68 17.99
N TYR A 276 7.39 7.80 16.79
CA TYR A 276 6.03 8.35 16.63
C TYR A 276 4.96 7.49 17.31
N LEU A 277 5.10 6.16 17.23
CA LEU A 277 4.18 5.23 17.87
C LEU A 277 4.22 5.39 19.40
N SER A 278 5.42 5.47 19.97
CA SER A 278 5.62 5.71 21.40
C SER A 278 5.22 7.13 21.82
N TRP A 279 5.41 8.13 20.97
CA TRP A 279 4.99 9.52 21.20
C TRP A 279 3.47 9.64 21.25
N THR A 280 2.76 8.90 20.39
CA THR A 280 1.29 8.87 20.29
C THR A 280 0.66 8.52 21.64
N ASP A 281 1.18 7.50 22.32
CA ASP A 281 0.69 7.06 23.63
C ASP A 281 0.71 8.16 24.69
N LYS A 282 1.73 9.01 24.66
CA LYS A 282 2.01 9.95 25.74
C LYS A 282 1.57 11.38 25.45
N HIS A 283 1.57 11.80 24.19
CA HIS A 283 1.52 13.22 23.84
C HIS A 283 0.38 13.60 22.88
N LEU A 284 -0.18 12.66 22.10
CA LEU A 284 -1.16 13.01 21.06
C LEU A 284 -2.46 13.59 21.65
N SER A 285 -2.82 13.22 22.87
CA SER A 285 -3.99 13.75 23.58
C SER A 285 -4.00 15.28 23.73
N ALA A 286 -2.82 15.92 23.78
CA ALA A 286 -2.70 17.37 23.90
C ALA A 286 -3.14 18.14 22.63
N TYR A 287 -3.28 17.45 21.50
CA TYR A 287 -3.56 18.05 20.19
C TYR A 287 -4.99 17.79 19.70
N ARG A 288 -5.83 17.11 20.49
CA ARG A 288 -7.26 16.99 20.16
C ARG A 288 -7.96 18.31 20.45
N ILE A 289 -8.73 18.79 19.48
CA ILE A 289 -9.70 19.85 19.70
C ILE A 289 -10.86 19.21 20.48
N LYS A 290 -11.18 19.77 21.66
CA LYS A 290 -12.33 19.36 22.49
C LYS A 290 -13.64 19.85 21.91
#